data_AF-A0A833D9F2-F1
#
_entry.id   AF-A0A833D9F2-F1
#
_cell.length_a   1.000
_cell.length_b   1.000
_cell.length_c   1.000
_cell.angle_alpha   90.00
_cell.angle_beta   90.00
_cell.angle_gamma   90.00
#
_symmetry.space_group_name_H-M   'P 1'
#
loop_
_entity.id
_entity.type
_entity.pdbx_description
1 polymer ?
#
loop_
_entity_poly.entity_id
_entity_poly.type
_entity_poly.pdbx_seq_one_letter_code
_entity_poly.pdbx_strand_id
1 'polypeptide(L)'
;MTRRSLRDRRVMPMTSVPEAYVAVAVMTLVGIGFPVVSFIASAFLRPRKVSNEPFKMRSWLLPGYETDQSLYVRRDSTYECGAEPVGDAHINFHFQYYWYALIFLVFDIAFMFLAFGGVIAIQEGMLERPEVIGALTTLTAFIVLMGLGVWHVFRKRGRIYI
;
A
#
# COMPACT_ATOMS: atom_id res chain seq x y z
N MET A 1 -57.56 -3.14 -32.25
CA MET A 1 -56.33 -2.64 -32.90
C MET A 1 -55.96 -1.31 -32.26
N THR A 2 -55.03 -1.29 -31.29
CA THR A 2 -54.29 -0.07 -30.90
C THR A 2 -53.08 -0.49 -30.06
N ARG A 3 -51.91 -0.54 -30.71
CA ARG A 3 -50.61 -0.83 -30.11
C ARG A 3 -50.28 0.23 -29.05
N ARG A 4 -50.17 -0.17 -27.78
CA ARG A 4 -49.57 0.67 -26.74
C ARG A 4 -48.08 0.81 -27.03
N SER A 5 -47.68 2.04 -27.31
CA SER A 5 -46.32 2.50 -27.64
C SER A 5 -45.32 2.16 -26.52
N LEU A 6 -44.40 1.23 -26.79
CA LEU A 6 -43.21 0.95 -25.99
C LEU A 6 -42.11 2.00 -26.28
N ARG A 7 -42.37 3.28 -25.99
CA ARG A 7 -41.43 4.36 -26.35
C ARG A 7 -41.24 5.44 -25.29
N ASP A 8 -41.18 5.05 -24.02
CA ASP A 8 -40.62 5.91 -22.95
C ASP A 8 -39.77 5.08 -21.98
N ARG A 9 -38.66 4.49 -22.48
CA ARG A 9 -37.52 4.19 -21.61
C ARG A 9 -36.72 5.49 -21.50
N ARG A 10 -37.10 6.35 -20.56
CA ARG A 10 -36.20 7.41 -20.07
C ARG A 10 -34.95 6.73 -19.54
N VAL A 11 -33.87 6.81 -20.31
CA VAL A 11 -32.53 6.43 -19.86
C VAL A 11 -32.16 7.45 -18.78
N MET A 12 -32.32 7.07 -17.51
CA MET A 12 -31.80 7.85 -16.39
C MET A 12 -30.29 8.03 -16.64
N PRO A 13 -29.76 9.25 -16.67
CA PRO A 13 -28.32 9.43 -16.80
C PRO A 13 -27.68 8.72 -15.62
N MET A 14 -26.89 7.68 -15.89
CA MET A 14 -26.09 7.03 -14.87
C MET A 14 -25.11 8.09 -14.36
N THR A 15 -25.37 8.69 -13.21
CA THR A 15 -24.37 9.48 -12.50
C THR A 15 -23.27 8.51 -12.09
N SER A 16 -22.21 8.45 -12.90
CA SER A 16 -21.28 7.33 -12.93
C SER A 16 -20.30 7.28 -11.78
N VAL A 17 -20.27 8.30 -10.90
CA VAL A 17 -19.40 8.32 -9.71
C VAL A 17 -20.08 9.16 -8.61
N PRO A 18 -20.27 8.62 -7.39
CA PRO A 18 -20.72 9.43 -6.26
C PRO A 18 -19.71 10.56 -5.96
N GLU A 19 -20.19 11.78 -5.67
CA GLU A 19 -19.38 12.97 -5.41
C GLU A 19 -18.26 12.74 -4.37
N ALA A 20 -18.50 11.87 -3.39
CA ALA A 20 -17.52 11.47 -2.39
C ALA A 20 -16.23 10.86 -3.00
N TYR A 21 -16.32 10.11 -4.10
CA TYR A 21 -15.14 9.55 -4.76
C TYR A 21 -14.34 10.60 -5.53
N VAL A 22 -14.98 11.70 -5.94
CA VAL A 22 -14.27 12.83 -6.57
C VAL A 22 -13.31 13.45 -5.55
N ALA A 23 -13.77 13.66 -4.30
CA ALA A 23 -12.92 14.16 -3.24
C ALA A 23 -11.74 13.21 -2.93
N VAL A 24 -12.00 11.90 -2.86
CA VAL A 24 -10.93 10.89 -2.67
C VAL A 24 -9.93 10.92 -3.83
N ALA A 25 -10.41 10.96 -5.08
CA ALA A 25 -9.55 11.01 -6.25
C ALA A 25 -8.66 12.26 -6.27
N VAL A 26 -9.23 13.43 -5.98
CA VAL A 26 -8.47 14.68 -5.88
C VAL A 26 -7.44 14.58 -4.76
N MET A 27 -7.81 14.08 -3.58
CA MET A 27 -6.88 13.89 -2.46
C MET A 27 -5.73 12.95 -2.82
N THR A 28 -6.01 11.84 -3.52
CA THR A 28 -4.98 10.90 -3.99
C THR A 28 -4.06 11.55 -5.02
N LEU A 29 -4.61 12.31 -5.97
CA LEU A 29 -3.82 13.03 -6.98
C LEU A 29 -2.91 14.07 -6.33
N VAL A 30 -3.42 14.81 -5.36
CA VAL A 30 -2.63 15.78 -4.59
C VAL A 30 -1.56 15.05 -3.77
N GLY A 31 -1.91 13.98 -3.07
CA GLY A 31 -1.01 13.20 -2.22
C GLY A 31 0.15 12.55 -3.00
N ILE A 32 -0.08 12.12 -4.23
CA ILE A 32 0.97 11.61 -5.13
C ILE A 32 1.70 12.77 -5.83
N GLY A 33 0.97 13.83 -6.20
CA GLY A 33 1.51 14.98 -6.92
C GLY A 33 2.59 15.71 -6.13
N PHE A 34 2.37 15.92 -4.83
CA PHE A 34 3.34 16.59 -3.96
C PHE A 34 4.74 15.94 -3.95
N PRO A 35 4.91 14.65 -3.62
CA PRO A 35 6.22 14.01 -3.64
C PRO A 35 6.81 13.98 -5.06
N VAL A 36 6.01 13.75 -6.10
CA VAL A 36 6.51 13.75 -7.49
C VAL A 36 7.05 15.12 -7.90
N VAL A 37 6.29 16.20 -7.66
CA VAL A 37 6.74 17.57 -7.95
C VAL A 37 7.98 17.91 -7.12
N SER A 38 8.04 17.47 -5.85
CA SER A 38 9.22 17.64 -5.00
C SER A 38 10.46 16.92 -5.55
N PHE A 39 10.31 15.69 -6.06
CA PHE A 39 11.41 14.97 -6.73
C PHE A 39 11.85 15.66 -8.02
N ILE A 40 10.93 16.21 -8.82
CA ILE A 40 11.26 16.94 -10.04
C ILE A 40 11.97 18.25 -9.72
N ALA A 41 11.44 19.03 -8.76
CA ALA A 41 12.02 20.28 -8.32
C ALA A 41 13.43 20.06 -7.74
N SER A 42 13.61 19.05 -6.88
CA SER A 42 14.92 18.70 -6.34
C SER A 42 15.87 18.21 -7.44
N ALA A 43 15.39 17.44 -8.42
CA ALA A 43 16.20 17.01 -9.56
C ALA A 43 16.63 18.18 -10.45
N PHE A 44 15.82 19.24 -10.55
CA PHE A 44 16.14 20.47 -11.27
C PHE A 44 17.17 21.34 -10.51
N LEU A 45 17.01 21.49 -9.19
CA LEU A 45 17.88 22.33 -8.36
C LEU A 45 19.22 21.66 -7.98
N ARG A 46 19.29 20.33 -7.97
CA ARG A 46 20.48 19.58 -7.53
C ARG A 46 21.63 19.68 -8.54
N PRO A 47 22.88 19.90 -8.10
CA PRO A 47 24.07 19.82 -8.94
C PRO A 47 24.23 18.45 -9.62
N ARG A 48 24.62 18.45 -10.89
CA ARG A 48 24.80 17.22 -11.70
C ARG A 48 26.26 17.06 -12.14
N LYS A 49 26.64 15.81 -12.43
CA LYS A 49 27.98 15.46 -12.95
C LYS A 49 28.17 16.06 -14.34
N VAL A 50 29.36 16.59 -14.61
CA VAL A 50 29.74 17.06 -15.94
C VAL A 50 30.23 15.86 -16.75
N SER A 51 29.77 15.73 -18.00
CA SER A 51 30.09 14.55 -18.84
C SER A 51 31.59 14.34 -19.06
N ASN A 52 32.38 15.42 -19.13
CA ASN A 52 33.81 15.38 -19.42
C ASN A 52 34.70 15.42 -18.15
N GLU A 53 34.11 15.69 -16.98
CA GLU A 53 34.79 15.84 -15.70
C GLU A 53 33.98 15.10 -14.62
N PRO A 54 34.18 13.78 -14.44
CA PRO A 54 33.28 12.94 -13.63
C PRO A 54 33.28 13.28 -12.14
N PHE A 55 34.36 13.90 -11.66
CA PHE A 55 34.52 14.32 -10.26
C PHE A 55 33.96 15.71 -9.98
N LYS A 56 33.50 16.44 -10.99
CA LYS A 56 33.03 17.83 -10.80
C LYS A 56 31.52 17.92 -10.86
N MET A 57 30.95 18.59 -9.87
CA MET A 57 29.52 18.86 -9.80
C MET A 57 29.23 20.31 -10.12
N ARG A 58 28.30 20.54 -11.05
CA ARG A 58 27.89 21.88 -11.46
C ARG A 58 26.40 22.08 -11.27
N SER A 59 26.04 23.22 -10.68
CA SER A 59 24.66 23.68 -10.64
C SER A 59 24.31 24.42 -11.93
N TRP A 60 23.10 24.18 -12.46
CA TRP A 60 22.56 24.99 -13.55
C TRP A 60 22.16 26.39 -13.07
N LEU A 61 21.67 26.50 -11.83
CA LEU A 61 21.09 27.75 -11.29
C LEU A 61 22.16 28.76 -10.85
N LEU A 62 23.31 28.27 -10.40
CA LEU A 62 24.40 29.09 -9.85
C LEU A 62 25.68 28.87 -10.68
N PRO A 63 25.85 29.61 -11.79
CA PRO A 63 27.05 29.53 -12.60
C PRO A 63 28.29 29.90 -11.77
N GLY A 64 29.35 29.09 -11.88
CA GLY A 64 30.58 29.26 -11.08
C GLY A 64 30.56 28.55 -9.71
N TYR A 65 29.41 28.06 -9.25
CA TYR A 65 29.35 27.16 -8.09
C TYR A 65 29.65 25.74 -8.54
N GLU A 66 30.93 25.41 -8.57
CA GLU A 66 31.44 24.08 -8.92
C GLU A 66 32.09 23.45 -7.70
N THR A 67 31.74 22.21 -7.40
CA THR A 67 32.34 21.46 -6.29
C THR A 67 33.12 20.30 -6.85
N ASP A 68 34.42 20.27 -6.58
CA ASP A 68 35.26 19.11 -6.87
C ASP A 68 34.97 18.00 -5.84
N GLN A 69 34.81 16.78 -6.32
CA GLN A 69 34.50 15.59 -5.56
C GLN A 69 35.59 14.52 -5.70
N SER A 70 36.75 14.87 -6.28
CA SER A 70 37.91 13.98 -6.42
C SER A 70 38.36 13.36 -5.09
N LEU A 71 38.20 14.09 -3.98
CA LEU A 71 38.51 13.61 -2.63
C LEU A 71 37.49 12.61 -2.06
N TYR A 72 36.31 12.48 -2.67
CA TYR A 72 35.22 11.60 -2.22
C TYR A 72 35.11 10.35 -3.11
N VAL A 73 36.17 9.56 -3.18
CA VAL A 73 36.30 8.36 -4.03
C VAL A 73 35.14 7.35 -3.81
N ARG A 74 34.63 7.27 -2.57
CA ARG A 74 33.59 6.31 -2.15
C ARG A 74 32.16 6.87 -2.14
N ARG A 75 31.92 7.99 -2.83
CA ARG A 75 30.60 8.63 -2.90
C ARG A 75 29.50 7.72 -3.45
N ASP A 76 29.83 6.95 -4.49
CA ASP A 76 28.87 6.09 -5.20
C ASP A 76 29.01 4.62 -4.78
N SER A 77 29.75 4.32 -3.73
CA SER A 77 29.85 2.97 -3.15
C SER A 77 28.92 2.80 -1.95
N THR A 78 28.55 1.56 -1.65
CA THR A 78 27.79 1.20 -0.44
C THR A 78 28.48 1.69 0.83
N TYR A 79 27.70 2.17 1.79
CA TYR A 79 28.19 2.63 3.08
C TYR A 79 28.64 1.44 3.95
N GLU A 80 29.93 1.41 4.31
CA GLU A 80 30.56 0.36 5.14
C GLU A 80 31.45 0.96 6.25
N CYS A 81 31.03 2.08 6.85
CA CYS A 81 31.80 2.79 7.90
C CYS A 81 33.27 3.10 7.52
N GLY A 82 33.57 3.22 6.23
CA GLY A 82 34.92 3.48 5.70
C GLY A 82 35.73 2.25 5.31
N ALA A 83 35.23 1.04 5.58
CA ALA A 83 35.81 -0.21 5.10
C ALA A 83 35.38 -0.51 3.66
N GLU A 84 36.12 -1.39 2.98
CA GLU A 84 35.69 -1.92 1.69
C GLU A 84 34.69 -3.05 1.93
N PRO A 85 33.57 -3.12 1.17
CA PRO A 85 32.65 -4.23 1.28
C PRO A 85 33.36 -5.53 0.90
N VAL A 86 33.36 -6.50 1.81
CA VAL A 86 33.99 -7.81 1.61
C VAL A 86 32.91 -8.89 1.58
N GLY A 87 32.97 -9.73 0.56
CA GLY A 87 32.05 -10.85 0.38
C GLY A 87 30.77 -10.48 -0.35
N ASP A 88 29.94 -11.50 -0.62
CA ASP A 88 28.64 -11.31 -1.23
C ASP A 88 27.62 -10.84 -0.18
N ALA A 89 26.70 -9.96 -0.60
CA ALA A 89 25.58 -9.51 0.22
C ALA A 89 24.48 -10.58 0.33
N HIS A 90 24.86 -11.81 0.70
CA HIS A 90 23.94 -12.92 0.93
C HIS A 90 23.47 -12.93 2.38
N ILE A 91 22.26 -12.42 2.59
CA ILE A 91 21.57 -12.50 3.87
C ILE A 91 20.70 -13.76 3.89
N ASN A 92 20.93 -14.61 4.90
CA ASN A 92 20.00 -15.69 5.22
C ASN A 92 18.74 -15.10 5.84
N PHE A 93 17.74 -14.82 5.00
CA PHE A 93 16.43 -14.38 5.48
C PHE A 93 15.83 -15.46 6.36
N HIS A 94 15.59 -15.10 7.62
CA HIS A 94 15.00 -16.02 8.56
C HIS A 94 13.56 -16.30 8.13
N PHE A 95 13.17 -17.58 8.17
CA PHE A 95 11.82 -18.03 7.79
C PHE A 95 10.69 -17.38 8.63
N GLN A 96 11.05 -16.68 9.71
CA GLN A 96 10.13 -15.93 10.56
C GLN A 96 9.36 -14.85 9.77
N TYR A 97 10.01 -14.15 8.84
CA TYR A 97 9.35 -13.10 8.04
C TYR A 97 8.20 -13.67 7.19
N TYR A 98 8.38 -14.87 6.65
CA TYR A 98 7.37 -15.57 5.86
C TYR A 98 6.13 -15.93 6.71
N TRP A 99 6.34 -16.46 7.92
CA TRP A 99 5.24 -16.79 8.83
C TRP A 99 4.45 -15.55 9.22
N TYR A 100 5.11 -14.43 9.53
CA TYR A 100 4.41 -13.19 9.85
C TYR A 100 3.55 -12.69 8.67
N ALA A 101 4.09 -12.72 7.44
CA ALA A 101 3.33 -12.35 6.25
C ALA A 101 2.11 -13.25 6.01
N LEU A 102 2.26 -14.57 6.18
CA LEU A 102 1.15 -15.52 6.03
C LEU A 102 0.05 -15.29 7.08
N ILE A 103 0.42 -15.15 8.36
CA ILE A 103 -0.56 -14.92 9.43
C ILE A 103 -1.29 -13.59 9.20
N PHE A 104 -0.55 -12.54 8.81
CA PHE A 104 -1.13 -11.24 8.46
C PHE A 104 -2.14 -11.36 7.32
N LEU A 105 -1.79 -12.00 6.20
CA LEU A 105 -2.69 -12.17 5.06
C LEU A 105 -3.97 -12.93 5.42
N VAL A 106 -3.84 -14.02 6.18
CA VAL A 106 -4.98 -14.84 6.63
C VAL A 106 -5.90 -14.02 7.54
N PHE A 107 -5.34 -13.20 8.42
CA PHE A 107 -6.11 -12.32 9.30
C PHE A 107 -6.74 -11.14 8.56
N ASP A 108 -6.08 -10.60 7.53
CA ASP A 108 -6.62 -9.52 6.69
C ASP A 108 -7.88 -9.97 5.94
N ILE A 109 -7.87 -11.19 5.40
CA ILE A 109 -9.06 -11.82 4.80
C ILE A 109 -10.17 -12.00 5.85
N ALA A 110 -9.82 -12.48 7.05
CA ALA A 110 -10.80 -12.64 8.13
C ALA A 110 -11.42 -11.30 8.54
N PHE A 111 -10.60 -10.25 8.65
CA PHE A 111 -11.04 -8.89 8.96
C PHE A 111 -11.95 -8.33 7.86
N MET A 112 -11.65 -8.56 6.58
CA MET A 112 -12.52 -8.17 5.48
C MET A 112 -13.94 -8.75 5.65
N PHE A 113 -14.07 -10.04 5.95
CA PHE A 113 -15.37 -10.66 6.21
C PHE A 113 -16.05 -10.10 7.47
N LEU A 114 -15.28 -9.86 8.53
CA LEU A 114 -15.79 -9.24 9.76
C LEU A 114 -16.32 -7.82 9.50
N ALA A 115 -15.61 -7.01 8.71
CA ALA A 115 -16.01 -5.65 8.35
C ALA A 115 -17.31 -5.65 7.53
N PHE A 116 -17.42 -6.53 6.53
CA PHE A 116 -18.66 -6.69 5.77
C PHE A 116 -19.84 -7.11 6.66
N GLY A 117 -19.64 -8.10 7.53
CA GLY A 117 -20.65 -8.52 8.50
C GLY A 117 -21.04 -7.39 9.45
N GLY A 118 -20.08 -6.60 9.93
CA GLY A 118 -20.31 -5.45 10.79
C GLY A 118 -21.14 -4.36 10.12
N VAL A 119 -20.86 -4.04 8.86
CA VAL A 119 -21.65 -3.07 8.07
C VAL A 119 -23.10 -3.54 7.93
N ILE A 120 -23.33 -4.83 7.66
CA ILE A 120 -24.68 -5.40 7.55
C ILE A 120 -25.39 -5.38 8.92
N ALA A 121 -24.68 -5.69 10.00
CA ALA A 121 -25.25 -5.77 11.34
C ALA A 121 -25.69 -4.41 11.92
N ILE A 122 -25.06 -3.31 11.50
CA ILE A 122 -25.38 -1.95 11.98
C ILE A 122 -26.57 -1.33 11.22
N GLN A 123 -26.94 -1.87 10.05
CA GLN A 123 -28.08 -1.36 9.29
C GLN A 123 -29.42 -1.64 10.00
N GLU A 124 -30.24 -0.61 10.13
CA GLU A 124 -31.57 -0.70 10.75
C GLU A 124 -32.47 -1.70 10.00
N GLY A 125 -33.21 -2.53 10.75
CA GLY A 125 -34.14 -3.53 10.21
C GLY A 125 -33.48 -4.74 9.50
N MET A 126 -32.15 -4.80 9.41
CA MET A 126 -31.45 -5.95 8.80
C MET A 126 -31.36 -7.14 9.75
N LEU A 127 -31.21 -6.91 11.05
CA LEU A 127 -31.16 -7.97 12.06
C LEU A 127 -32.48 -8.72 12.26
N GLU A 128 -33.60 -8.13 11.82
CA GLU A 128 -34.93 -8.77 11.90
C GLU A 128 -35.10 -9.87 10.83
N ARG A 129 -34.23 -9.89 9.82
CA ARG A 129 -34.30 -10.87 8.73
C ARG A 129 -33.62 -12.18 9.16
N PRO A 130 -34.32 -13.33 9.17
CA PRO A 130 -33.75 -14.60 9.63
C PRO A 130 -32.57 -15.06 8.77
N GLU A 131 -32.55 -14.72 7.47
CA GLU A 131 -31.44 -14.98 6.56
C GLU A 131 -30.14 -14.27 7.01
N VAL A 132 -30.26 -13.03 7.50
CA VAL A 132 -29.13 -12.21 7.96
C VAL A 132 -28.58 -12.78 9.28
N ILE A 133 -29.45 -13.21 10.18
CA ILE A 133 -29.04 -13.90 11.40
C ILE A 133 -28.27 -15.20 11.07
N GLY A 134 -28.75 -15.98 10.10
CA GLY A 134 -28.03 -17.17 9.60
C GLY A 134 -26.65 -16.83 9.02
N ALA A 135 -26.54 -15.76 8.25
CA ALA A 135 -25.27 -15.30 7.71
C ALA A 135 -24.32 -14.81 8.82
N LEU A 136 -24.81 -14.07 9.81
CA LEU A 136 -24.00 -13.58 10.93
C LEU A 136 -23.54 -14.71 11.86
N THR A 137 -24.35 -15.74 12.07
CA THR A 137 -23.95 -16.92 12.88
C THR A 137 -22.86 -17.73 12.19
N THR A 138 -22.99 -17.98 10.88
CA THR A 138 -21.94 -18.65 10.09
C THR A 138 -20.66 -17.83 10.03
N LEU A 139 -20.75 -16.50 9.87
CA LEU A 139 -19.60 -15.59 9.96
C LEU A 139 -18.92 -15.68 11.34
N THR A 140 -19.70 -15.67 12.42
CA THR A 140 -19.18 -15.77 13.78
C THR A 140 -18.44 -17.10 13.99
N ALA A 141 -19.02 -18.21 13.51
CA ALA A 141 -18.38 -19.52 13.55
C ALA A 141 -17.05 -19.54 12.75
N PHE A 142 -17.03 -18.91 11.57
CA PHE A 142 -15.83 -18.75 10.76
C PHE A 142 -14.75 -17.94 11.49
N ILE A 143 -15.08 -16.79 12.07
CA ILE A 143 -14.12 -15.96 12.83
C ILE A 143 -13.57 -16.71 14.04
N VAL A 144 -14.41 -17.46 14.76
CA VAL A 144 -13.96 -18.31 15.88
C VAL A 144 -12.99 -19.39 15.38
N LEU A 145 -13.29 -20.07 14.28
CA LEU A 145 -12.42 -21.10 13.71
C LEU A 145 -11.07 -20.51 13.28
N MET A 146 -11.07 -19.35 12.61
CA MET A 146 -9.86 -18.64 12.22
C MET A 146 -9.04 -18.21 13.45
N GLY A 147 -9.70 -17.68 14.48
CA GLY A 147 -9.08 -17.30 15.75
C GLY A 147 -8.45 -18.50 16.48
N LEU A 148 -9.10 -19.66 16.47
CA LEU A 148 -8.55 -20.92 17.00
C LEU A 148 -7.32 -21.38 16.20
N GLY A 149 -7.33 -21.22 14.87
CA GLY A 149 -6.17 -21.51 14.02
C GLY A 149 -4.96 -20.65 14.40
N VAL A 150 -5.18 -19.35 14.56
CA VAL A 150 -4.13 -18.41 15.00
C VAL A 150 -3.65 -18.78 16.41
N TRP A 151 -4.55 -18.98 17.36
CA TRP A 151 -4.23 -19.40 18.72
C TRP A 151 -3.39 -20.69 18.75
N HIS A 152 -3.74 -21.68 17.91
CA HIS A 152 -3.00 -22.92 17.78
C HIS A 152 -1.56 -22.70 17.28
N VAL A 153 -1.39 -21.85 16.25
CA VAL A 153 -0.07 -21.50 15.71
C VAL A 153 0.78 -20.85 16.80
N PHE A 154 0.25 -19.87 17.53
CA PHE A 154 0.99 -19.20 18.61
C PHE A 154 1.32 -20.14 19.77
N ARG A 155 0.40 -21.03 20.18
CA ARG A 155 0.66 -22.07 21.20
C ARG A 155 1.82 -22.99 20.83
N LYS A 156 1.92 -23.40 19.56
CA LYS A 156 2.99 -24.32 19.09
C LYS A 156 4.29 -23.62 18.77
N ARG A 157 4.24 -22.38 18.26
CA ARG A 157 5.42 -21.66 17.75
C ARG A 157 6.02 -20.66 18.74
N GLY A 158 5.28 -20.21 19.75
CA GLY A 158 5.80 -19.30 20.79
C GLY A 158 6.94 -19.87 21.64
N ARG A 159 7.27 -21.17 21.48
CA ARG A 159 8.38 -21.86 22.15
C ARG A 159 9.66 -21.98 21.32
N ILE A 160 9.64 -21.59 20.04
CA ILE A 160 10.75 -21.80 19.08
C ILE A 160 11.41 -20.47 18.68
N TYR A 161 10.80 -19.33 19.03
CA TYR A 161 11.14 -18.01 18.48
C TYR A 161 11.31 -16.90 19.53
N ILE A 162 11.55 -17.27 20.79
CA ILE A 162 12.12 -16.37 21.82
C ILE A 162 13.47 -16.91 22.26
#